data_AF-A0A974S188-F1
#
_entry.id   AF-A0A974S188-F1
#
_cell.length_a   1.000
_cell.length_b   1.000
_cell.length_c   1.000
_cell.angle_alpha   90.00
_cell.angle_beta   90.00
_cell.angle_gamma   90.00
#
_symmetry.space_group_name_H-M   'P 1'
#
loop_
_entity.id
_entity.type
_entity.pdbx_description
1 polymer ?
#
loop_
_entity_poly.entity_id
_entity_poly.type
_entity_poly.pdbx_seq_one_letter_code
_entity_poly.pdbx_strand_id
1 'polypeptide(L)'
;MDNEKGYSLPMIMILSASLCMIAIFTTERFIGEKPFYKAVEERLIADHLMRLALIDLDKGLATDQILVEESAVIRYPNGTINYKVKTRSDDTITIDLSAVTKNNHHKEAVVYYHTGLNKMIEWVEK
;
A
#
# COMPACT_ATOMS: atom_id res chain seq x y z
N MET A 1 -57.80 34.75 -23.09
CA MET A 1 -56.57 34.97 -23.87
C MET A 1 -55.46 34.84 -22.85
N ASP A 2 -54.98 33.61 -22.70
CA ASP A 2 -54.36 33.14 -21.46
C ASP A 2 -52.87 33.47 -21.40
N ASN A 3 -52.43 33.77 -20.17
CA ASN A 3 -51.14 34.35 -19.82
C ASN A 3 -50.05 33.27 -19.68
N GLU A 4 -49.77 32.54 -20.76
CA GLU A 4 -48.80 31.42 -20.82
C GLU A 4 -47.32 31.88 -20.75
N LYS A 5 -47.04 33.18 -20.65
CA LYS A 5 -45.67 33.73 -20.73
C LYS A 5 -44.86 33.66 -19.43
N GLY A 6 -45.45 33.22 -18.32
CA GLY A 6 -44.78 33.16 -17.01
C GLY A 6 -44.12 31.82 -16.66
N TYR A 7 -44.43 30.74 -17.39
CA TYR A 7 -44.02 29.37 -17.01
C TYR A 7 -42.64 28.94 -17.56
N SER A 8 -42.12 29.64 -18.56
CA SER A 8 -40.81 29.33 -19.16
C SER A 8 -39.65 29.57 -18.19
N LEU A 9 -39.70 30.65 -17.39
CA LEU A 9 -38.66 30.99 -16.43
C LEU A 9 -38.45 29.92 -15.35
N PRO A 10 -39.47 29.47 -14.60
CA PRO A 10 -39.28 28.42 -13.58
C PRO A 10 -38.84 27.10 -14.21
N MET A 11 -39.30 26.76 -15.41
CA MET A 11 -38.87 25.55 -16.11
C MET A 11 -37.38 25.60 -16.48
N ILE A 12 -36.90 26.74 -16.98
CA ILE A 12 -35.48 26.94 -17.28
C ILE A 12 -34.63 26.91 -16.00
N MET A 13 -35.13 27.47 -14.89
CA MET A 13 -34.44 27.42 -13.60
C MET A 13 -34.32 25.99 -13.06
N ILE A 14 -35.35 25.16 -13.22
CA ILE A 14 -35.30 23.76 -12.81
C ILE A 14 -34.31 22.98 -13.69
N LEU A 15 -34.32 23.22 -15.00
CA LEU A 15 -33.38 22.59 -15.94
C LEU A 15 -31.93 23.03 -15.70
N SER A 16 -31.69 24.31 -15.41
CA SER A 16 -30.34 24.78 -15.11
C SER A 16 -29.85 24.24 -13.77
N ALA A 17 -30.72 24.21 -12.74
CA ALA A 17 -30.38 23.63 -11.45
C ALA A 17 -30.05 22.13 -11.55
N SER A 18 -30.80 21.36 -12.34
CA SER A 18 -30.54 19.93 -12.53
C SER A 18 -29.22 19.69 -13.28
N LEU A 19 -28.92 20.49 -14.32
CA LEU A 19 -27.63 20.44 -15.02
C LEU A 19 -26.46 20.79 -14.09
N CYS A 20 -26.61 21.84 -13.26
CA CYS A 20 -25.61 22.20 -12.26
C CYS A 20 -25.39 21.07 -11.24
N MET A 21 -26.46 20.43 -10.77
CA MET A 21 -26.37 19.32 -9.81
C MET A 21 -25.64 18.11 -10.40
N ILE A 22 -25.91 17.77 -11.67
CA ILE A 22 -25.18 16.71 -12.39
C ILE A 22 -23.71 17.08 -12.57
N ALA A 23 -23.41 18.34 -12.90
CA ALA A 23 -22.03 18.80 -13.06
C ALA A 23 -21.25 18.75 -11.74
N ILE A 24 -21.87 19.15 -10.62
CA ILE A 24 -21.27 19.06 -9.28
C ILE A 24 -21.02 17.60 -8.92
N PHE A 25 -22.01 16.72 -9.07
CA PHE A 25 -21.89 15.30 -8.74
C PHE A 25 -20.78 14.59 -9.53
N THR A 26 -20.69 14.85 -10.83
CA THR A 26 -19.62 14.26 -11.67
C THR A 26 -18.24 14.82 -11.32
N THR A 27 -18.15 16.10 -10.97
CA THR A 27 -16.90 16.75 -10.54
C THR A 27 -16.43 16.20 -9.19
N GLU A 28 -17.32 16.09 -8.20
CA GLU A 28 -16.99 15.51 -6.89
C GLU A 28 -16.54 14.06 -7.02
N ARG A 29 -17.23 13.27 -7.85
CA ARG A 29 -16.84 11.89 -8.13
C ARG A 29 -15.45 11.81 -8.76
N PHE A 30 -15.17 12.64 -9.76
CA PHE A 30 -13.85 12.68 -10.41
C PHE A 30 -12.74 13.14 -9.45
N ILE A 31 -13.01 14.13 -8.61
CA ILE A 31 -12.08 14.61 -7.58
C ILE A 31 -11.83 13.53 -6.52
N GLY A 32 -12.84 12.75 -6.14
CA GLY A 32 -12.70 11.66 -5.17
C GLY A 32 -11.97 10.44 -5.72
N GLU A 33 -12.15 10.11 -7.01
CA GLU A 33 -11.52 8.95 -7.64
C GLU A 33 -9.99 9.13 -7.77
N LYS A 34 -9.49 10.32 -8.14
CA LYS A 34 -8.04 10.58 -8.28
C LYS A 34 -7.16 10.26 -7.05
N PRO A 35 -7.45 10.80 -5.84
CA PRO A 35 -6.66 10.50 -4.66
C PRO A 35 -6.82 9.05 -4.23
N PHE A 36 -7.98 8.43 -4.48
CA PHE A 36 -8.18 7.01 -4.23
C PHE A 36 -7.28 6.14 -5.11
N TYR A 37 -7.22 6.40 -6.43
CA TYR A 37 -6.32 5.68 -7.33
C TYR A 37 -4.85 5.80 -6.90
N LYS A 38 -4.42 7.00 -6.49
CA LYS A 38 -3.05 7.22 -6.01
C LYS A 38 -2.77 6.46 -4.70
N ALA A 39 -3.72 6.46 -3.77
CA ALA A 39 -3.59 5.71 -2.52
C ALA A 39 -3.55 4.19 -2.76
N VAL A 40 -4.35 3.69 -3.71
CA VAL A 40 -4.35 2.28 -4.11
C VAL A 40 -3.03 1.90 -4.78
N GLU A 41 -2.51 2.75 -5.67
CA GLU A 41 -1.21 2.54 -6.33
C GLU A 41 -0.07 2.48 -5.32
N GLU A 42 0.00 3.44 -4.39
CA GLU A 42 1.03 3.44 -3.34
C GLU A 42 0.95 2.20 -2.43
N ARG A 43 -0.28 1.75 -2.09
CA ARG A 43 -0.48 0.51 -1.35
C ARG A 43 0.00 -0.71 -2.13
N LEU A 44 -0.31 -0.79 -3.42
CA LEU A 44 0.11 -1.90 -4.29
C LEU A 44 1.63 -1.97 -4.42
N ILE A 45 2.29 -0.81 -4.52
CA ILE A 45 3.75 -0.72 -4.54
C ILE A 45 4.35 -1.21 -3.22
N ALA A 46 3.77 -0.82 -2.08
CA ALA A 46 4.21 -1.28 -0.76
C ALA A 46 4.06 -2.80 -0.60
N ASP A 47 2.91 -3.35 -0.99
CA ASP A 47 2.65 -4.80 -0.93
C ASP A 47 3.61 -5.57 -1.86
N HIS A 48 3.89 -5.02 -3.04
CA HIS A 48 4.85 -5.62 -3.97
C HIS A 48 6.28 -5.64 -3.40
N LEU A 49 6.73 -4.53 -2.80
CA LEU A 49 8.04 -4.44 -2.15
C LEU A 49 8.16 -5.43 -0.99
N MET A 50 7.11 -5.58 -0.19
CA MET A 50 7.09 -6.54 0.91
C MET A 50 7.19 -7.98 0.39
N ARG A 51 6.48 -8.30 -0.68
CA ARG A 51 6.53 -9.62 -1.31
C ARG A 51 7.91 -9.94 -1.90
N LEU A 52 8.58 -8.96 -2.50
CA LEU A 52 9.96 -9.14 -2.96
C LEU A 52 10.91 -9.40 -1.79
N ALA A 53 10.77 -8.64 -0.71
CA ALA A 53 11.57 -8.82 0.51
C ALA A 53 11.45 -10.23 1.07
N LEU A 54 10.23 -10.77 1.09
CA LEU A 54 9.96 -12.13 1.55
C LEU A 54 10.61 -13.18 0.67
N ILE A 55 10.52 -13.03 -0.65
CA ILE A 55 11.14 -13.95 -1.60
C ILE A 55 12.66 -13.94 -1.44
N ASP A 56 13.26 -12.76 -1.27
CA ASP A 56 14.70 -12.64 -1.11
C ASP A 56 15.19 -13.14 0.26
N LEU A 57 14.39 -12.93 1.32
CA LEU A 57 14.63 -13.47 2.65
C LEU A 57 14.57 -15.00 2.65
N ASP A 58 13.54 -15.59 2.04
CA ASP A 58 13.37 -17.05 1.93
C ASP A 58 14.54 -17.70 1.16
N LYS A 59 14.95 -17.10 0.03
CA LYS A 59 16.11 -17.56 -0.74
C LYS A 59 17.42 -17.44 0.03
N GLY A 60 17.63 -16.32 0.72
CA GLY A 60 18.88 -16.06 1.43
C GLY A 60 19.01 -16.84 2.75
N LEU A 61 17.89 -17.15 3.41
CA LEU A 61 17.84 -18.09 4.54
C LEU A 61 18.05 -19.54 4.09
N ALA A 62 17.45 -19.95 2.97
CA ALA A 62 17.66 -21.28 2.39
C ALA A 62 19.09 -21.52 1.89
N THR A 63 19.83 -20.45 1.57
CA THR A 63 21.23 -20.52 1.10
C THR A 63 22.25 -20.22 2.22
N ASP A 64 21.79 -20.05 3.47
CA ASP A 64 22.62 -19.72 4.65
C ASP A 64 23.42 -18.40 4.52
N GLN A 65 23.18 -17.60 3.46
CA GLN A 65 23.91 -16.35 3.18
C GLN A 65 23.44 -15.19 4.05
N ILE A 66 22.15 -15.13 4.41
CA ILE A 66 21.59 -14.10 5.30
C ILE A 66 21.94 -14.39 6.77
N LEU A 67 22.30 -15.64 7.09
CA LEU A 67 22.58 -16.07 8.48
C LEU A 67 23.95 -15.62 9.00
N VAL A 68 24.74 -14.90 8.19
CA VAL A 68 26.07 -14.39 8.53
C VAL A 68 26.02 -12.94 9.05
N GLU A 69 25.04 -12.13 8.65
CA GLU A 69 24.95 -10.72 9.05
C GLU A 69 23.74 -10.48 9.98
N GLU A 70 23.98 -9.97 11.20
CA GLU A 70 22.93 -9.63 12.19
C GLU A 70 21.98 -8.52 11.70
N SER A 71 22.42 -7.74 10.73
CA SER A 71 21.62 -6.70 10.09
C SER A 71 22.15 -6.40 8.71
N ALA A 72 21.27 -6.32 7.70
CA ALA A 72 21.66 -5.77 6.41
C ALA A 72 20.57 -4.91 5.77
N VAL A 73 21.03 -4.14 4.78
CA VAL A 73 20.23 -3.13 4.09
C VAL A 73 20.11 -3.53 2.63
N ILE A 74 18.92 -3.90 2.21
CA ILE A 74 18.61 -4.24 0.82
C ILE A 74 18.01 -3.02 0.16
N ARG A 75 18.66 -2.53 -0.91
CA ARG A 75 18.19 -1.38 -1.69
C ARG A 75 17.42 -1.86 -2.91
N TYR A 76 16.17 -1.45 -3.00
CA TYR A 76 15.32 -1.65 -4.19
C TYR A 76 15.16 -0.32 -4.94
N PRO A 77 14.77 -0.35 -6.23
CA PRO A 77 14.54 0.86 -7.02
C PRO A 77 13.51 1.83 -6.38
N ASN A 78 12.57 1.31 -5.58
CA ASN A 78 11.44 2.05 -5.01
C ASN A 78 11.53 2.27 -3.50
N GLY A 79 12.60 1.80 -2.83
CA GLY A 79 12.73 1.90 -1.38
C GLY A 79 13.91 1.11 -0.85
N THR A 80 14.16 1.25 0.44
CA THR A 80 15.20 0.52 1.16
C THR A 80 14.55 -0.34 2.23
N ILE A 81 14.99 -1.59 2.35
CA ILE A 81 14.53 -2.51 3.40
C ILE A 81 15.71 -2.80 4.30
N ASN A 82 15.54 -2.49 5.58
CA ASN A 82 16.47 -2.86 6.63
C ASN A 82 15.91 -4.10 7.32
N TYR A 83 16.71 -5.16 7.42
CA TYR A 83 16.37 -6.30 8.25
C TYR A 83 17.34 -6.40 9.42
N LYS A 84 16.83 -6.76 10.59
CA LYS A 84 17.62 -6.99 11.81
C LYS A 84 17.19 -8.29 12.46
N VAL A 85 18.13 -9.20 12.64
CA VAL A 85 17.88 -10.47 13.34
C VAL A 85 17.85 -10.18 14.84
N LYS A 86 16.72 -10.45 15.50
CA LYS A 86 16.53 -10.20 16.94
C LYS A 86 16.91 -11.38 17.82
N THR A 87 16.58 -12.59 17.37
CA THR A 87 16.78 -13.80 18.17
C THR A 87 17.00 -14.98 17.25
N ARG A 88 18.07 -15.73 17.51
CA ARG A 88 18.40 -16.99 16.87
C ARG A 88 18.31 -18.08 17.94
N SER A 89 17.26 -18.89 17.89
CA SER A 89 17.14 -20.13 18.63
C SER A 89 17.41 -21.30 17.68
N ASP A 90 17.70 -22.49 18.21
CA ASP A 90 18.06 -23.67 17.40
C ASP A 90 16.99 -24.03 16.36
N ASP A 91 15.72 -23.70 16.65
CA ASP A 91 14.57 -24.06 15.80
C ASP A 91 13.82 -22.86 15.20
N THR A 92 14.10 -21.64 15.63
CA THR A 92 13.36 -20.44 15.20
C THR A 92 14.22 -19.18 15.16
N ILE A 93 14.05 -18.39 14.10
CA ILE A 93 14.72 -17.10 13.89
C ILE A 93 13.65 -16.01 13.81
N THR A 94 13.83 -14.96 14.61
CA THR A 94 12.98 -13.76 14.58
C THR A 94 13.71 -12.62 13.89
N ILE A 95 13.09 -12.05 12.85
CA ILE A 95 13.66 -10.99 12.02
C ILE A 95 12.72 -9.80 12.02
N ASP A 96 13.21 -8.65 12.47
CA ASP A 96 12.53 -7.37 12.26
C ASP A 96 12.83 -6.87 10.85
N LEU A 97 11.78 -6.51 10.13
CA LEU A 97 11.85 -5.85 8.82
C LEU A 97 11.32 -4.42 8.95
N SER A 98 12.11 -3.48 8.45
CA SER A 98 11.73 -2.08 8.32
C SER A 98 11.88 -1.66 6.85
N ALA A 99 10.77 -1.36 6.20
CA ALA A 99 10.75 -0.84 4.83
C ALA A 99 10.57 0.67 4.86
N VAL A 100 11.45 1.38 4.14
CA VAL A 100 11.40 2.83 3.92
C VAL A 100 11.24 3.09 2.44
N THR A 101 10.10 3.63 2.02
CA THR A 101 9.87 4.00 0.61
C THR A 101 10.53 5.36 0.29
N LYS A 102 10.72 5.66 -1.00
CA LYS A 102 11.23 6.97 -1.45
C LYS A 102 10.35 8.17 -1.02
N ASN A 103 9.08 7.93 -0.70
CA ASN A 103 8.15 8.95 -0.20
C ASN A 103 8.13 9.03 1.35
N ASN A 104 9.15 8.50 2.02
CA ASN A 104 9.29 8.54 3.48
C ASN A 104 8.18 7.80 4.24
N HIS A 105 7.53 6.82 3.59
CA HIS A 105 6.57 5.93 4.25
C HIS A 105 7.34 4.79 4.91
N HIS A 106 7.06 4.56 6.19
CA HIS A 106 7.67 3.51 7.00
C HIS A 106 6.66 2.38 7.24
N LYS A 107 7.04 1.15 6.93
CA LYS A 107 6.32 -0.06 7.35
C LYS A 107 7.25 -0.93 8.18
N GLU A 108 6.76 -1.45 9.30
CA GLU A 108 7.47 -2.39 10.15
C GLU A 108 6.73 -3.73 10.13
N ALA A 109 7.50 -4.82 10.06
CA ALA A 109 6.96 -6.17 10.17
C ALA A 109 7.93 -7.06 10.95
N VAL A 110 7.40 -8.06 11.64
CA VAL A 110 8.19 -9.11 12.29
C VAL A 110 7.96 -10.40 11.53
N VAL A 111 9.04 -11.10 11.21
CA VAL A 111 9.02 -12.39 10.51
C VAL A 111 9.57 -13.47 11.43
N TYR A 112 8.81 -14.55 11.56
CA TYR A 112 9.20 -15.75 12.28
C TYR A 112 9.53 -16.85 11.27
N TYR A 113 10.77 -17.35 11.31
CA TYR A 113 11.28 -18.37 10.42
C TYR A 113 11.68 -19.63 11.20
N HIS A 114 11.22 -20.80 10.76
CA HIS A 114 11.59 -22.08 11.36
C HIS A 114 12.81 -22.65 10.64
N THR A 115 13.91 -22.87 11.37
CA THR A 115 15.14 -23.46 10.80
C THR A 115 14.98 -24.94 10.50
N GLY A 116 14.34 -25.71 11.39
CA GLY A 116 14.09 -27.15 11.18
C GLY A 116 13.20 -27.50 9.98
N LEU A 117 12.24 -26.62 9.63
CA LEU A 117 11.33 -26.82 8.49
C LEU A 117 11.73 -26.03 7.24
N ASN A 118 12.77 -25.19 7.35
CA ASN A 118 13.22 -24.23 6.34
C ASN A 118 12.05 -23.47 5.70
N LYS A 119 11.15 -22.97 6.55
CA LYS A 119 9.92 -22.29 6.14
C LYS A 119 9.62 -21.13 7.06
N MET A 120 9.10 -20.07 6.45
CA MET A 120 8.48 -18.99 7.16
C MET A 120 7.17 -19.44 7.82
N ILE A 121 7.05 -19.20 9.12
CA ILE A 121 5.89 -19.60 9.93
C ILE A 121 4.83 -18.52 9.90
N GLU A 122 5.24 -17.26 10.10
CA GLU A 122 4.32 -16.16 10.33
C GLU A 122 4.98 -14.81 10.01
N TRP A 123 4.25 -13.90 9.36
CA TRP A 123 4.54 -12.46 9.41
C TRP A 123 3.51 -11.77 10.29
N VAL A 124 3.94 -10.74 10.99
CA VAL A 124 3.06 -9.82 11.70
C VAL A 124 3.40 -8.40 11.27
N GLU A 125 2.48 -7.74 10.55
CA GLU A 125 2.56 -6.30 10.29
C GLU A 125 2.29 -5.54 11.58
N LYS A 126 3.08 -4.50 11.86
CA LYS A 126 2.98 -3.69 13.08
C LYS A 126 2.29 -2.35 12.83
#